data_AF-A0A524GB61-F1
#
_entry.id   AF-A0A524GB61-F1
#
_cell.length_a   1.000
_cell.length_b   1.000
_cell.length_c   1.000
_cell.angle_alpha   90.00
_cell.angle_beta   90.00
_cell.angle_gamma   90.00
#
_symmetry.space_group_name_H-M   'P 1'
#
loop_
_entity.id
_entity.type
_entity.pdbx_description
1 polymer ?
#
loop_
_entity_poly.entity_id
_entity_poly.type
_entity_poly.pdbx_seq_one_letter_code
_entity_poly.pdbx_strand_id
1 'polypeptide(L)'
;MTELPIPRLKREDVLLRAFAIMAAGVLFNIGFFFVLGILTPLIVGVIVAYIVGEKWLGPLASALSGLIAFSIILVATRGENEIIVLLEAITIMVVLSFMGGLFGFCIKTKSASS
;
A
#
# COMPACT_ATOMS: atom_id res chain seq x y z
N MET A 1 -28.31 -26.26 35.93
CA MET A 1 -27.63 -26.09 34.63
C MET A 1 -28.66 -25.60 33.64
N THR A 2 -28.64 -24.31 33.31
CA THR A 2 -29.59 -23.69 32.40
C THR A 2 -29.04 -23.84 30.98
N GLU A 3 -29.61 -24.74 30.19
CA GLU A 3 -29.24 -24.89 28.79
C GLU A 3 -29.67 -23.64 28.02
N LEU A 4 -28.69 -22.89 27.51
CA LEU A 4 -28.95 -21.76 26.62
C LEU A 4 -29.58 -22.30 25.33
N PRO A 5 -30.80 -21.87 24.95
CA PRO A 5 -31.44 -22.34 23.72
C PRO A 5 -30.60 -21.85 22.53
N ILE A 6 -29.95 -22.79 21.84
CA ILE A 6 -29.20 -22.49 20.63
C ILE A 6 -30.23 -22.06 19.57
N PRO A 7 -30.24 -20.79 19.13
CA PRO A 7 -31.19 -20.35 18.14
C PRO A 7 -30.93 -21.11 16.84
N ARG A 8 -31.91 -21.88 16.38
CA ARG A 8 -31.88 -22.52 15.05
C ARG A 8 -32.04 -21.41 14.01
N LEU A 9 -30.92 -20.84 13.57
CA LEU A 9 -30.92 -19.91 12.43
C LEU A 9 -31.47 -20.63 11.21
N LYS A 10 -32.38 -19.97 10.48
CA LYS A 10 -32.84 -20.48 9.19
C LYS A 10 -31.64 -20.51 8.25
N ARG A 11 -31.60 -21.53 7.39
CA ARG A 11 -30.51 -21.70 6.41
C ARG A 11 -30.29 -20.43 5.55
N GLU A 12 -31.37 -19.72 5.27
CA GLU A 12 -31.39 -18.43 4.56
C GLU A 12 -30.60 -17.33 5.32
N ASP A 13 -30.78 -17.23 6.64
CA ASP A 13 -30.04 -16.26 7.46
C ASP A 13 -28.54 -16.58 7.52
N VAL A 14 -28.19 -17.88 7.54
CA VAL A 14 -26.80 -18.33 7.52
C VAL A 14 -26.13 -18.01 6.18
N LEU A 15 -26.83 -18.25 5.08
CA LEU A 15 -26.34 -17.93 3.73
C LEU A 15 -26.17 -16.41 3.54
N LEU A 16 -27.14 -15.61 4.01
CA LEU A 16 -27.06 -14.15 3.95
C LEU A 16 -25.88 -13.60 4.75
N ARG A 17 -25.66 -14.13 5.97
CA ARG A 17 -24.49 -13.76 6.80
C ARG A 17 -23.17 -14.17 6.15
N ALA A 18 -23.10 -15.38 5.60
CA ALA A 18 -21.90 -15.84 4.90
C ALA A 18 -21.58 -14.96 3.68
N PHE A 19 -22.60 -14.56 2.92
CA PHE A 19 -22.44 -13.64 1.80
C PHE A 19 -21.96 -12.25 2.26
N ALA A 20 -22.54 -11.71 3.33
CA ALA A 20 -22.13 -10.42 3.89
C ALA A 20 -20.66 -10.44 4.38
N ILE A 21 -20.24 -11.50 5.06
CA ILE A 21 -18.85 -11.68 5.51
C ILE A 21 -17.90 -11.82 4.32
N MET A 22 -18.30 -12.58 3.29
CA MET A 22 -17.51 -12.72 2.07
C MET A 22 -17.35 -11.38 1.35
N ALA A 23 -18.43 -10.61 1.20
CA ALA A 23 -18.39 -9.27 0.62
C ALA A 23 -17.48 -8.34 1.43
N ALA A 24 -17.59 -8.34 2.76
CA ALA A 24 -16.71 -7.57 3.63
C ALA A 24 -15.23 -7.99 3.47
N GLY A 25 -14.96 -9.29 3.34
CA GLY A 25 -13.63 -9.82 3.09
C GLY A 25 -13.05 -9.36 1.75
N VAL A 26 -13.86 -9.32 0.68
CA VAL A 26 -13.45 -8.80 -0.62
C VAL A 26 -13.15 -7.30 -0.54
N LEU A 27 -14.05 -6.51 0.05
CA LEU A 27 -13.85 -5.07 0.27
C LEU A 27 -12.58 -4.78 1.07
N PHE A 28 -12.32 -5.56 2.12
CA PHE A 28 -11.10 -5.43 2.93
C PHE A 28 -9.84 -5.72 2.12
N ASN A 29 -9.82 -6.79 1.32
CA ASN A 29 -8.67 -7.13 0.48
C ASN A 29 -8.41 -6.07 -0.60
N ILE A 30 -9.46 -5.53 -1.24
CA ILE A 30 -9.32 -4.44 -2.22
C ILE A 30 -8.74 -3.19 -1.54
N GLY A 31 -9.25 -2.83 -0.36
CA GLY A 31 -8.72 -1.71 0.42
C GLY A 31 -7.26 -1.92 0.81
N PHE A 32 -6.91 -3.13 1.27
CA PHE A 32 -5.54 -3.48 1.65
C PHE A 32 -4.57 -3.43 0.47
N PHE A 33 -4.99 -3.91 -0.70
CA PHE A 33 -4.22 -3.79 -1.94
C PHE A 33 -3.95 -2.33 -2.30
N PHE A 34 -4.95 -1.45 -2.16
CA PHE A 34 -4.77 -0.01 -2.39
C PHE A 34 -3.79 0.62 -1.40
N VAL A 35 -3.89 0.27 -0.12
CA VAL A 35 -2.97 0.76 0.92
C VAL A 35 -1.54 0.32 0.62
N LEU A 36 -1.34 -0.97 0.32
CA LEU A 36 -0.01 -1.49 0.02
C LEU A 36 0.55 -0.96 -1.31
N GLY A 37 -0.28 -0.83 -2.33
CA GLY A 37 0.13 -0.44 -3.67
C GLY A 37 0.31 1.07 -3.85
N ILE A 38 -0.37 1.90 -3.06
CA ILE A 38 -0.31 3.36 -3.26
C ILE A 38 0.17 4.09 -2.01
N LEU A 39 -0.40 3.76 -0.86
CA LEU A 39 -0.11 4.49 0.37
C LEU A 39 1.29 4.18 0.89
N THR A 40 1.72 2.91 0.84
CA THR A 40 3.05 2.49 1.27
C THR A 40 4.18 3.20 0.54
N PRO A 41 4.30 3.16 -0.81
CA PRO A 41 5.39 3.86 -1.50
C PRO A 41 5.39 5.36 -1.21
N LEU A 42 4.20 5.96 -1.10
CA LEU A 42 4.07 7.38 -0.78
C LEU A 42 4.56 7.70 0.64
N ILE A 43 4.16 6.93 1.66
CA ILE A 43 4.59 7.11 3.05
C ILE A 43 6.09 6.86 3.20
N VAL A 44 6.61 5.80 2.58
CA VAL A 44 8.05 5.50 2.61
C VAL A 44 8.83 6.65 1.97
N GLY A 45 8.36 7.19 0.84
CA GLY A 45 8.95 8.37 0.23
C GLY A 45 8.97 9.59 1.16
N VAL A 46 7.87 9.85 1.87
CA VAL A 46 7.79 10.93 2.87
C VAL A 46 8.87 10.76 3.94
N ILE A 47 8.99 9.56 4.50
CA ILE A 47 9.96 9.25 5.57
C ILE A 47 11.40 9.45 5.06
N VAL A 48 11.73 8.88 3.89
CA VAL A 48 13.08 8.97 3.30
C VAL A 48 13.47 10.42 3.06
N ALA A 49 12.62 11.21 2.40
CA ALA A 49 12.95 12.62 2.14
C ALA A 49 12.97 13.48 3.40
N TYR A 50 12.12 13.19 4.39
CA TYR A 50 12.16 13.86 5.69
C TYR A 50 13.50 13.61 6.40
N ILE A 51 14.01 12.38 6.37
CA ILE A 51 15.32 12.05 6.95
C ILE A 51 16.45 12.75 6.19
N VAL A 52 16.50 12.60 4.85
CA VAL A 52 17.57 13.19 4.01
C VAL A 52 17.60 14.71 4.13
N GLY A 53 16.44 15.38 4.03
CA GLY A 53 16.29 16.82 4.23
C GLY A 53 16.93 17.78 3.24
N GLU A 54 17.51 17.25 2.17
CA GLU A 54 18.00 18.06 1.07
C GLU A 54 16.96 18.16 -0.05
N LYS A 55 16.88 19.35 -0.67
CA LYS A 55 15.85 19.72 -1.64
C LYS A 55 15.74 18.77 -2.83
N TRP A 56 16.87 18.33 -3.37
CA TRP A 56 16.91 17.46 -4.54
C TRP A 56 17.27 16.03 -4.19
N LEU A 57 18.15 15.81 -3.20
CA LEU A 57 18.51 14.45 -2.79
C LEU A 57 17.36 13.71 -2.09
N GLY A 58 16.46 14.40 -1.37
CA GLY A 58 15.34 13.74 -0.69
C GLY A 58 14.36 13.04 -1.64
N PRO A 59 13.78 13.76 -2.63
CA PRO A 59 12.92 13.15 -3.63
C PRO A 59 13.63 12.10 -4.50
N LEU A 60 14.90 12.34 -4.88
CA LEU A 60 15.69 11.38 -5.65
C LEU A 60 15.97 10.09 -4.85
N ALA A 61 16.38 10.21 -3.58
CA ALA A 61 16.58 9.05 -2.70
C ALA A 61 15.28 8.26 -2.50
N SER A 62 14.14 8.96 -2.41
CA SER A 62 12.82 8.34 -2.31
C SER A 62 12.48 7.55 -3.58
N ALA A 63 12.68 8.14 -4.77
CA ALA A 63 12.48 7.46 -6.04
C ALA A 63 13.39 6.24 -6.21
N LEU A 64 14.68 6.36 -5.85
CA LEU A 64 15.64 5.26 -5.91
C LEU A 64 15.29 4.14 -4.94
N SER A 65 14.81 4.47 -3.74
CA SER A 65 14.35 3.46 -2.77
C SER A 65 13.17 2.65 -3.31
N GLY A 66 12.21 3.32 -3.97
CA GLY A 66 11.12 2.65 -4.67
C GLY A 66 11.64 1.79 -5.82
N LEU A 67 12.51 2.33 -6.68
CA LEU A 67 13.07 1.60 -7.81
C LEU A 67 13.74 0.29 -7.35
N ILE A 68 14.57 0.35 -6.32
CA ILE A 68 15.26 -0.82 -5.77
C ILE A 68 14.25 -1.82 -5.20
N ALA A 69 13.31 -1.37 -4.35
CA ALA A 69 12.33 -2.24 -3.71
C ALA A 69 11.45 -2.98 -4.74
N PHE A 70 10.94 -2.27 -5.75
CA PHE A 70 10.07 -2.88 -6.76
C PHE A 70 10.85 -3.66 -7.84
N SER A 71 12.13 -3.36 -8.06
CA SER A 71 13.01 -4.21 -8.89
C SER A 71 13.25 -5.57 -8.26
N ILE A 72 13.36 -5.65 -6.93
CA ILE A 72 13.45 -6.94 -6.21
C ILE A 72 12.16 -7.74 -6.41
N ILE A 73 11.00 -7.07 -6.37
CA ILE A 73 9.70 -7.71 -6.62
C ILE A 73 9.65 -8.28 -8.04
N LEU A 74 10.17 -7.57 -9.06
CA LEU A 74 10.23 -8.07 -10.44
C LEU A 74 11.04 -9.37 -10.54
N VAL A 75 12.18 -9.45 -9.85
CA VAL A 75 12.97 -10.69 -9.81
C VAL A 75 12.20 -11.82 -9.11
N ALA A 76 11.50 -11.52 -8.01
CA ALA A 76 10.73 -12.50 -7.26
C ALA A 76 9.47 -13.02 -7.99
N THR A 77 8.91 -12.23 -8.92
CA THR A 77 7.64 -12.54 -9.63
C THR A 77 7.81 -12.90 -11.11
N ARG A 78 9.06 -13.06 -11.59
CA ARG A 78 9.42 -13.33 -13.00
C ARG A 78 8.77 -14.57 -13.65
N GLY A 79 8.02 -15.40 -12.90
CA GLY A 79 7.43 -16.65 -13.39
C GLY A 79 6.06 -16.54 -14.04
N GLU A 80 5.27 -15.48 -13.77
CA GLU A 80 3.83 -15.48 -14.12
C GLU A 80 3.34 -14.25 -14.91
N ASN A 81 4.06 -13.13 -14.90
CA ASN A 81 3.59 -11.88 -15.52
C ASN A 81 4.51 -11.42 -16.67
N GLU A 82 3.90 -10.81 -17.69
CA GLU A 82 4.66 -10.16 -18.76
C GLU A 82 5.55 -9.06 -18.20
N ILE A 83 6.81 -9.02 -18.67
CA ILE A 83 7.82 -8.05 -18.23
C ILE A 83 7.32 -6.61 -18.35
N ILE A 84 6.48 -6.33 -19.36
CA ILE A 84 5.93 -5.00 -19.63
C ILE A 84 5.02 -4.54 -18.48
N VAL A 85 4.12 -5.39 -17.99
CA VAL A 85 3.19 -5.07 -16.90
C VAL A 85 3.95 -4.80 -15.60
N LEU A 86 4.99 -5.58 -15.33
CA LEU A 86 5.87 -5.37 -14.18
C LEU A 86 6.62 -4.04 -14.26
N LEU A 87 7.08 -3.64 -15.45
CA LEU A 87 7.78 -2.38 -15.66
C LEU A 87 6.85 -1.17 -15.47
N GLU A 88 5.62 -1.25 -15.95
CA GLU A 88 4.60 -0.23 -15.72
C GLU A 88 4.30 -0.05 -14.23
N ALA A 89 4.13 -1.17 -13.50
CA ALA A 89 3.92 -1.14 -12.07
C ALA A 89 5.09 -0.48 -11.32
N ILE A 90 6.35 -0.85 -11.64
CA ILE A 90 7.53 -0.20 -11.06
C ILE A 90 7.52 1.30 -11.33
N THR A 91 7.20 1.70 -12.56
CA THR A 91 7.20 3.11 -12.96
C THR A 91 6.20 3.91 -12.14
N ILE A 92 4.98 3.41 -11.97
CA ILE A 92 3.94 4.05 -11.13
C ILE A 92 4.43 4.16 -9.69
N MET A 93 4.99 3.08 -9.14
CA MET A 93 5.45 3.04 -7.75
C MET A 93 6.63 3.98 -7.47
N VAL A 94 7.54 4.15 -8.43
CA VAL A 94 8.65 5.10 -8.37
C VAL A 94 8.13 6.54 -8.37
N VAL A 95 7.15 6.84 -9.23
CA VAL A 95 6.50 8.17 -9.27
C VAL A 95 5.80 8.47 -7.95
N LEU A 96 5.06 7.50 -7.39
CA LEU A 96 4.42 7.66 -6.09
C LEU A 96 5.43 7.87 -4.95
N SER A 97 6.54 7.14 -4.97
CA SER A 97 7.63 7.31 -4.00
C SER A 97 8.30 8.68 -4.12
N PHE A 98 8.49 9.17 -5.35
CA PHE A 98 8.99 10.51 -5.61
C PHE A 98 8.03 11.60 -5.09
N MET A 99 6.73 11.45 -5.35
CA MET A 99 5.69 12.35 -4.81
C MET A 99 5.70 12.36 -3.29
N GLY A 100 5.77 11.18 -2.65
CA GLY A 100 5.98 11.05 -1.22
C GLY A 100 7.21 11.82 -0.74
N GLY A 101 8.32 11.68 -1.46
CA GLY A 101 9.55 12.41 -1.18
C GLY A 101 9.40 13.94 -1.24
N LEU A 102 8.66 14.46 -2.23
CA LEU A 102 8.34 15.88 -2.29
C LEU A 102 7.56 16.34 -1.06
N PHE A 103 6.55 15.58 -0.65
CA PHE A 103 5.77 15.89 0.56
C PHE A 103 6.64 15.85 1.82
N GLY A 104 7.49 14.84 1.98
CA GLY A 104 8.40 14.72 3.13
C GLY A 104 9.38 15.88 3.24
N PHE A 105 9.92 16.33 2.11
CA PHE A 105 10.77 17.53 2.08
C PHE A 105 10.00 18.80 2.49
N CYS A 106 8.80 19.02 1.93
CA CYS A 106 7.95 20.16 2.28
C CYS A 106 7.58 20.20 3.77
N ILE A 107 7.36 19.04 4.39
CA ILE A 107 7.09 18.94 5.84
C ILE A 107 8.35 19.35 6.63
N LYS A 108 9.52 18.86 6.25
CA LYS A 108 10.79 19.18 6.93
C LYS A 108 11.11 20.68 6.86
N THR A 109 10.97 21.30 5.69
CA THR A 109 11.27 22.73 5.52
C THR A 109 10.32 23.61 6.33
N LYS A 110 9.05 23.23 6.44
CA LYS A 110 8.09 23.92 7.31
C LYS A 110 8.44 23.75 8.79
N SER A 111 8.87 22.56 9.20
CA SER A 111 9.29 22.27 10.58
C SER A 111 10.53 23.08 10.99
N ALA A 112 11.51 23.22 10.10
CA ALA A 112 12.73 23.99 10.36
C ALA A 112 12.52 25.53 10.40
N SER A 113 11.34 26.01 10.00
CA SER A 113 10.97 27.43 10.00
C SER A 113 10.19 27.86 11.25
N SER A 114 9.86 26.92 12.14
CA SER A 114 9.09 27.15 13.37
C SER A 114 9.96 26.98 14.61
#